data_AF-A0A1G0BW76-F1
#
_entry.id   AF-A0A1G0BW76-F1
#
_cell.length_a   1.000
_cell.length_b   1.000
_cell.length_c   1.000
_cell.angle_alpha   90.00
_cell.angle_beta   90.00
_cell.angle_gamma   90.00
#
_symmetry.space_group_name_H-M   'P 1'
#
loop_
_entity.id
_entity.type
_entity.pdbx_description
1 polymer ?
#
loop_
_entity_poly.entity_id
_entity_poly.type
_entity_poly.pdbx_seq_one_letter_code
_entity_poly.pdbx_strand_id
1 'polypeptide(L)'
;MMAGKSQKTPGFEAAMAELEQIVADMEAGKLSLEHSLAAYQRGAELLAFCRTRLEDAQQQVRVLEEGVLKDFAAGGETGAN
;
A
#
# COMPACT_ATOMS: atom_id res chain seq x y z
N MET A 1 6.88 30.63 -9.76
CA MET A 1 7.27 29.47 -10.57
C MET A 1 6.26 28.34 -10.33
N MET A 2 6.13 27.46 -11.31
CA MET A 2 4.96 26.64 -11.66
C MET A 2 4.65 25.48 -10.70
N ALA A 3 3.35 25.19 -10.58
CA ALA A 3 2.76 24.06 -9.88
C ALA A 3 3.31 22.70 -10.33
N GLY A 4 3.93 21.98 -9.40
CA GLY A 4 4.15 20.53 -9.53
C GLY A 4 2.80 19.83 -9.44
N LYS A 5 2.14 19.63 -10.58
CA LYS A 5 1.06 18.65 -10.69
C LYS A 5 1.70 17.27 -10.56
N SER A 6 1.98 16.84 -9.33
CA SER A 6 2.19 15.43 -9.02
C SER A 6 0.93 14.72 -9.49
N GLN A 7 1.05 14.02 -10.62
CA GLN A 7 0.09 13.03 -11.06
C GLN A 7 -0.13 12.14 -9.83
N LYS A 8 -1.23 12.37 -9.10
CA LYS A 8 -1.55 11.63 -7.89
C LYS A 8 -1.95 10.24 -8.35
N THR A 9 -0.98 9.38 -8.59
CA THR A 9 -1.18 7.97 -8.26
C THR A 9 -1.67 8.00 -6.82
N PRO A 10 -2.92 7.60 -6.54
CA PRO A 10 -3.43 7.67 -5.18
C PRO A 10 -2.44 6.94 -4.29
N GLY A 11 -1.92 7.64 -3.27
CA GLY A 11 -1.14 6.98 -2.23
C GLY A 11 -2.01 5.93 -1.55
N PHE A 12 -1.39 5.04 -0.77
CA PHE A 12 -2.11 4.03 -0.01
C PHE A 12 -3.33 4.59 0.74
N GLU A 13 -3.16 5.73 1.41
CA GLU A 13 -4.23 6.43 2.14
C GLU A 13 -5.39 6.88 1.23
N ALA A 14 -5.08 7.39 0.03
CA ALA A 14 -6.09 7.82 -0.91
C ALA A 14 -6.86 6.63 -1.50
N ALA A 15 -6.17 5.53 -1.79
CA ALA A 15 -6.80 4.29 -2.26
C ALA A 15 -7.71 3.68 -1.18
N MET A 16 -7.28 3.73 0.09
CA MET A 16 -8.09 3.31 1.23
C MET A 16 -9.34 4.19 1.41
N ALA A 17 -9.20 5.52 1.34
CA ALA A 17 -10.36 6.43 1.45
C ALA A 17 -11.38 6.21 0.32
N GLU A 18 -10.90 5.96 -0.90
CA GLU A 18 -11.77 5.63 -2.04
C GLU A 18 -12.49 4.30 -1.84
N LEU A 19 -11.80 3.28 -1.32
CA LEU A 19 -12.39 1.98 -1.01
C LEU A 19 -13.47 2.09 0.08
N GLU A 20 -13.22 2.87 1.13
CA GLU A 20 -14.21 3.14 2.19
C GLU A 20 -15.47 3.79 1.64
N GLN A 21 -15.32 4.77 0.74
CA GLN A 21 -16.46 5.42 0.08
C GLN A 21 -17.26 4.44 -0.77
N ILE A 22 -16.59 3.59 -1.54
CA ILE A 22 -17.22 2.55 -2.36
C ILE A 22 -18.02 1.58 -1.47
N VAL A 23 -17.44 1.14 -0.37
CA VAL A 23 -18.13 0.25 0.59
C VAL A 23 -19.35 0.95 1.18
N ALA A 24 -19.23 2.20 1.61
CA ALA A 24 -20.34 2.98 2.15
C ALA A 24 -21.48 3.14 1.13
N ASP A 25 -21.16 3.37 -0.14
CA ASP A 25 -22.16 3.48 -1.21
C ASP A 25 -22.86 2.13 -1.49
N MET A 26 -22.12 1.02 -1.39
CA MET A 26 -22.67 -0.33 -1.52
C MET A 26 -23.60 -0.67 -0.35
N GLU A 27 -23.20 -0.34 0.88
CA GLU A 27 -24.00 -0.56 2.10
C GLU A 27 -25.25 0.32 2.14
N ALA A 28 -25.20 1.51 1.54
CA ALA A 28 -26.36 2.39 1.44
C ALA A 28 -27.51 1.79 0.62
N GLY A 29 -27.24 0.76 -0.21
CA GLY A 29 -28.27 -0.02 -0.91
C GLY A 29 -29.02 0.75 -2.01
N LYS A 30 -28.51 1.91 -2.44
CA LYS A 30 -29.12 2.79 -3.45
C LYS A 30 -28.51 2.63 -4.85
N LEU A 31 -27.50 1.77 -4.99
CA LEU A 31 -26.83 1.54 -6.27
C LEU A 31 -27.69 0.67 -7.18
N SER A 32 -27.74 1.02 -8.46
CA SER A 32 -28.24 0.12 -9.49
C SER A 32 -27.33 -1.11 -9.62
N LEU A 33 -27.78 -2.15 -10.32
CA LEU A 33 -26.97 -3.34 -10.59
C LEU A 33 -25.67 -2.98 -11.33
N GLU A 34 -25.75 -2.14 -12.35
CA GLU A 34 -24.58 -1.68 -13.11
C GLU A 34 -23.60 -0.90 -12.24
N HIS A 35 -24.11 0.00 -11.39
CA HIS A 35 -23.26 0.76 -10.47
C HIS A 35 -22.65 -0.14 -9.38
N SER A 36 -23.37 -1.16 -8.91
CA SER A 36 -22.85 -2.14 -7.95
C SER A 36 -21.71 -2.96 -8.56
N LEU A 37 -21.83 -3.35 -9.83
CA LEU A 37 -20.76 -4.06 -10.54
C LEU A 37 -19.53 -3.17 -10.75
N ALA A 38 -19.73 -1.91 -11.14
CA ALA A 38 -18.64 -0.94 -11.27
C ALA A 38 -17.95 -0.65 -9.93
N ALA A 39 -18.72 -0.46 -8.87
CA ALA A 39 -18.22 -0.28 -7.51
C ALA A 39 -17.38 -1.49 -7.05
N TYR A 40 -17.86 -2.71 -7.28
CA TYR A 40 -17.13 -3.93 -6.96
C TYR A 40 -15.81 -4.04 -7.74
N GLN A 41 -15.84 -3.81 -9.06
CA GLN A 41 -14.63 -3.87 -9.88
C GLN A 41 -13.58 -2.86 -9.41
N ARG A 42 -14.01 -1.62 -9.16
CA ARG A 42 -13.13 -0.57 -8.65
C ARG A 42 -12.58 -0.92 -7.26
N GLY A 43 -13.43 -1.43 -6.37
CA GLY A 43 -13.01 -1.90 -5.05
C GLY A 43 -11.96 -3.01 -5.12
N ALA A 44 -12.11 -3.96 -6.04
CA ALA A 44 -11.13 -5.03 -6.25
C ALA A 44 -9.77 -4.50 -6.74
N GLU A 45 -9.76 -3.53 -7.65
CA GLU A 45 -8.54 -2.86 -8.12
C GLU A 45 -7.82 -2.12 -6.98
N LEU A 46 -8.56 -1.37 -6.16
CA LEU A 46 -8.01 -0.66 -5.00
C LEU A 46 -7.45 -1.63 -3.96
N LEU A 47 -8.15 -2.75 -3.72
CA LEU A 47 -7.70 -3.77 -2.79
C LEU A 47 -6.38 -4.41 -3.25
N ALA A 48 -6.26 -4.73 -4.54
CA ALA A 48 -5.04 -5.25 -5.13
C ALA A 48 -3.88 -4.25 -4.99
N PHE A 49 -4.13 -2.99 -5.30
CA PHE A 49 -3.14 -1.92 -5.12
C PHE A 49 -2.67 -1.81 -3.67
N CYS A 50 -3.58 -1.79 -2.70
CA CYS A 50 -3.23 -1.71 -1.28
C CYS A 50 -2.38 -2.89 -0.83
N ARG A 51 -2.70 -4.11 -1.29
CA ARG A 51 -1.90 -5.32 -0.99
C ARG A 51 -0.48 -5.22 -1.53
N THR A 52 -0.30 -4.85 -2.79
CA THR A 52 1.03 -4.69 -3.39
C THR A 52 1.86 -3.64 -2.63
N ARG A 53 1.24 -2.53 -2.23
CA ARG A 53 1.95 -1.49 -1.46
C ARG A 53 2.40 -1.98 -0.07
N LEU A 54 1.61 -2.84 0.57
CA LEU A 54 2.00 -3.45 1.85
C LEU A 54 3.11 -4.50 1.66
N GLU A 55 3.04 -5.30 0.60
CA GLU A 55 4.08 -6.28 0.26
C GLU A 55 5.42 -5.59 -0.01
N ASP A 56 5.42 -4.51 -0.79
CA ASP A 56 6.61 -3.70 -1.07
C ASP A 56 7.20 -3.13 0.23
N ALA A 57 6.35 -2.59 1.11
CA ALA A 57 6.80 -2.05 2.39
C ALA A 57 7.40 -3.15 3.29
N GLN A 58 6.77 -4.32 3.36
CA GLN A 58 7.30 -5.46 4.11
C GLN A 58 8.63 -5.95 3.56
N GLN A 59 8.79 -5.97 2.23
CA GLN A 59 10.06 -6.35 1.61
C GLN A 59 11.16 -5.35 1.94
N GLN A 60 10.87 -4.05 1.92
CA GLN A 60 11.84 -3.02 2.30
C GLN A 60 12.27 -3.17 3.77
N VAL A 61 11.33 -3.43 4.68
CA VAL A 61 11.65 -3.69 6.10
C VAL A 61 12.55 -4.91 6.24
N ARG A 62 12.22 -6.03 5.58
CA ARG A 62 13.06 -7.25 5.61
C ARG A 62 14.49 -6.99 5.13
N VAL A 63 14.66 -6.27 4.01
CA VAL A 63 15.99 -5.95 3.49
C VAL A 63 16.78 -5.08 4.47
N LEU A 64 16.13 -4.12 5.12
CA LEU A 64 16.77 -3.28 6.15
C LEU A 64 17.17 -4.10 7.37
N GLU A 65 16.31 -4.98 7.87
CA GLU A 65 16.61 -5.88 8.99
C GLU A 65 17.76 -6.84 8.66
N GLU A 66 17.78 -7.43 7.47
CA GLU A 66 18.87 -8.29 7.00
C GLU A 66 20.19 -7.54 6.83
N GLY A 67 20.14 -6.30 6.32
CA GLY A 67 21.31 -5.42 6.22
C GLY A 67 21.88 -5.09 7.58
N VAL A 68 21.01 -4.68 8.52
CA VAL A 68 21.38 -4.42 9.91
C VAL A 68 21.97 -5.66 10.57
N LEU A 69 21.38 -6.84 10.37
CA LEU A 69 21.93 -8.10 10.93
C LEU A 69 23.34 -8.41 10.41
N LYS A 70 23.61 -8.19 9.11
CA LYS A 70 24.94 -8.41 8.53
C LYS A 70 25.98 -7.43 9.08
N ASP A 71 25.60 -6.17 9.26
CA ASP A 71 26.50 -5.16 9.84
C ASP A 71 26.89 -5.49 11.29
N PHE A 72 25.95 -6.01 12.09
CA PHE A 72 26.24 -6.49 13.45
C PHE A 72 27.08 -7.78 13.47
N ALA A 73 26.83 -8.73 12.57
CA ALA A 73 27.61 -9.97 12.49
C ALA A 73 29.08 -9.69 12.09
N ALA A 74 29.31 -8.78 11.14
CA ALA A 74 30.66 -8.41 10.71
C ALA A 74 31.47 -7.65 11.79
N GLY A 75 30.80 -7.02 12.76
CA GLY A 75 31.44 -6.30 13.87
C GLY A 75 31.79 -7.16 15.10
N GLY A 76 31.35 -8.42 15.15
CA GLY A 76 31.49 -9.29 16.33
C GLY A 76 32.78 -10.12 16.41
N GLU A 77 33.62 -10.13 15.37
CA GLU A 77 34.72 -11.09 15.24
C GLU A 77 36.13 -10.53 15.54
N THR A 78 36.24 -9.31 16.09
CA THR A 78 37.55 -8.67 16.36
C THR A 78 37.82 -8.45 17.85
N GLY A 79 37.92 -9.53 18.63
CA GLY A 79 38.36 -9.41 20.02
C GLY A 79 38.49 -10.72 20.82
N ALA A 80 39.42 -11.59 20.44
CA ALA A 80 40.00 -12.58 21.37
C ALA A 80 41.42 -12.98 20.90
N ASN A 81 42.41 -12.24 21.39
CA ASN A 81 43.81 -12.68 21.51
C ASN A 81 44.08 -12.82 23.01
#